data_AF-A0A6I3MDM3-F1
#
_entry.id   AF-A0A6I3MDM3-F1
#
_cell.length_a   1.000
_cell.length_b   1.000
_cell.length_c   1.000
_cell.angle_alpha   90.00
_cell.angle_beta   90.00
_cell.angle_gamma   90.00
#
_symmetry.space_group_name_H-M   'P 1'
#
loop_
_entity.id
_entity.type
_entity.pdbx_description
1 polymer ?
#
loop_
_entity_poly.entity_id
_entity_poly.type
_entity_poly.pdbx_seq_one_letter_code
_entity_poly.pdbx_strand_id
1 'polypeptide(L)'
;MRLWLSESERRPDPEPVRADARKALLAGTIGWIIALGFALAFSGSLADAGFGWFVAAAAIGVGLGLVGLVVVQLRRRRDRQGPDGPPAP
;
A
#
# COMPACT_ATOMS: atom_id res chain seq x y z
N MET A 1 -6.65 39.08 -0.05
CA MET A 1 -6.21 37.82 0.61
C MET A 1 -4.73 37.97 0.94
N ARG A 2 -4.31 37.76 2.20
CA ARG A 2 -2.89 37.78 2.58
C ARG A 2 -2.24 36.50 2.07
N LEU A 3 -1.36 36.61 1.07
CA LEU A 3 -0.70 35.49 0.39
C LEU A 3 0.62 35.06 1.08
N TRP A 4 0.97 35.68 2.21
CA TRP A 4 2.18 35.40 2.95
C TRP A 4 1.87 35.36 4.45
N LEU A 5 2.27 34.27 5.10
CA LEU A 5 2.19 34.05 6.54
C LEU A 5 3.62 33.96 7.06
N SER A 6 3.97 34.78 8.05
CA SER A 6 5.29 34.73 8.68
C SER A 6 5.48 33.38 9.38
N GLU A 7 6.71 32.84 9.39
CA GLU A 7 7.06 31.58 10.08
C GLU A 7 6.67 31.59 11.56
N SER A 8 6.67 32.79 12.18
CA SER A 8 6.22 33.03 13.56
C SER A 8 4.71 32.88 13.77
N GLU A 9 3.92 32.99 12.70
CA GLU A 9 2.45 32.84 12.68
C GLU A 9 2.06 31.41 12.28
N ARG A 10 3.03 30.57 11.91
CA ARG A 10 2.85 29.17 11.55
C ARG A 10 2.50 28.39 12.82
N ARG A 11 1.27 27.87 12.87
CA ARG A 11 0.84 26.89 13.89
C ARG A 11 1.87 25.75 13.91
N PRO A 12 2.29 25.25 15.08
CA PRO A 12 3.18 24.09 15.14
C PRO A 12 2.62 22.97 14.26
N ASP A 13 3.50 22.35 13.47
CA ASP A 13 3.08 21.30 12.53
C ASP A 13 2.32 20.22 13.32
N PRO A 14 1.14 19.79 12.84
CA PRO A 14 0.37 18.76 13.52
C PRO A 14 1.20 17.48 13.58
N GLU A 15 1.03 16.71 14.66
CA GLU A 15 1.71 15.42 14.76
C GLU A 15 1.42 14.57 13.52
N PRO A 16 2.42 13.87 12.96
CA PRO A 16 2.22 13.01 11.81
C PRO A 16 1.07 12.05 12.06
N VAL A 17 0.00 12.16 11.27
CA VAL A 17 -1.11 11.21 11.32
C VAL A 17 -0.54 9.83 11.02
N ARG A 18 -0.68 8.91 11.97
CA ARG A 18 -0.25 7.52 11.80
C ARG A 18 -1.18 6.82 10.82
N ALA A 19 -0.91 6.99 9.52
CA ALA A 19 -1.57 6.23 8.48
C ALA A 19 -1.09 4.77 8.52
N ASP A 20 -2.02 3.83 8.71
CA ASP A 20 -1.74 2.40 8.70
C ASP A 20 -1.53 1.89 7.26
N ALA A 21 -0.36 2.16 6.67
CA ALA A 21 -0.01 1.73 5.31
C ALA A 21 -0.22 0.22 5.09
N ARG A 22 -0.03 -0.60 6.14
CA ARG A 22 -0.31 -2.04 6.10
C ARG A 22 -1.77 -2.37 5.81
N LYS A 23 -2.71 -1.64 6.44
CA LYS A 23 -4.15 -1.89 6.25
C LYS A 23 -4.56 -1.54 4.81
N ALA A 24 -4.06 -0.42 4.29
CA ALA A 24 -4.29 -0.01 2.91
C ALA A 24 -3.74 -1.05 1.91
N LEU A 25 -2.50 -1.49 2.08
CA LEU A 25 -1.89 -2.52 1.23
C LEU A 25 -2.63 -3.85 1.30
N LEU A 26 -3.05 -4.28 2.49
CA LEU A 26 -3.79 -5.52 2.66
C LEU A 26 -5.15 -5.46 1.96
N ALA A 27 -5.92 -4.38 2.17
CA ALA A 27 -7.21 -4.17 1.52
C ALA A 27 -7.06 -4.15 -0.01
N GLY A 28 -6.08 -3.41 -0.54
CA GLY A 28 -5.79 -3.37 -1.97
C GLY A 28 -5.38 -4.73 -2.54
N THR A 29 -4.55 -5.49 -1.81
CA THR A 29 -4.13 -6.84 -2.22
C THR A 29 -5.32 -7.79 -2.28
N ILE A 30 -6.20 -7.77 -1.27
CA ILE A 30 -7.43 -8.58 -1.25
C ILE A 30 -8.31 -8.22 -2.45
N GLY A 31 -8.50 -6.93 -2.73
CA GLY A 31 -9.26 -6.48 -3.91
C GLY A 31 -8.68 -7.03 -5.21
N TRP A 32 -7.36 -7.01 -5.38
CA TRP A 32 -6.70 -7.57 -6.56
C TRP A 32 -6.79 -9.10 -6.65
N ILE A 33 -6.73 -9.82 -5.52
CA ILE A 33 -6.93 -11.27 -5.49
C ILE A 33 -8.35 -11.62 -5.96
N ILE A 34 -9.36 -10.89 -5.49
CA ILE A 34 -10.75 -11.07 -5.90
C ILE A 34 -10.88 -10.78 -7.40
N ALA A 35 -10.33 -9.65 -7.87
CA ALA A 35 -10.33 -9.28 -9.29
C ALA A 35 -9.64 -10.34 -10.16
N LEU A 36 -8.51 -10.89 -9.71
CA LEU A 36 -7.81 -11.97 -10.42
C LEU A 36 -8.64 -13.24 -10.47
N GLY A 37 -9.31 -13.62 -9.37
CA GLY A 37 -10.21 -14.77 -9.33
C GLY A 37 -11.34 -14.64 -10.36
N PHE A 38 -11.99 -13.48 -10.43
CA PHE A 38 -13.00 -13.20 -11.45
C PHE A 38 -12.40 -13.18 -12.86
N ALA A 39 -11.26 -12.53 -13.07
CA ALA A 39 -10.61 -12.46 -14.37
C ALA A 39 -10.23 -13.85 -14.90
N LEU A 40 -9.82 -14.78 -14.04
CA LEU A 40 -9.54 -16.17 -14.40
C LEU A 40 -10.83 -16.94 -14.72
N ALA A 41 -11.85 -16.83 -13.87
CA ALA A 41 -13.14 -17.50 -14.05
C ALA A 41 -13.85 -17.08 -15.35
N PHE A 42 -13.70 -15.81 -15.75
CA PHE A 42 -14.30 -15.24 -16.96
C PHE A 42 -13.25 -14.94 -18.04
N SER A 43 -12.10 -15.60 -18.02
CA SER A 43 -10.96 -15.30 -18.90
C SER A 43 -11.30 -15.37 -20.39
N GLY A 44 -12.12 -16.35 -20.80
CA GLY A 44 -12.62 -16.45 -22.18
C GLY A 44 -13.47 -15.24 -22.57
N SER A 45 -14.50 -14.91 -21.77
CA SER A 45 -15.36 -13.75 -22.02
C SER A 45 -14.59 -12.43 -22.00
N LEU A 46 -13.57 -12.31 -21.14
CA LEU A 46 -12.68 -11.14 -21.12
C LEU A 46 -11.85 -11.04 -22.41
N ALA A 47 -11.29 -12.15 -22.88
CA ALA A 47 -10.53 -12.19 -24.12
C ALA A 47 -11.41 -11.81 -25.32
N ASP A 48 -12.62 -12.37 -25.41
CA ASP A 48 -13.57 -12.08 -26.49
C ASP A 48 -14.00 -10.60 -26.50
N ALA A 49 -14.08 -9.97 -25.32
CA ALA A 49 -14.38 -8.55 -25.17
C ALA A 49 -13.15 -7.61 -25.31
N GLY A 50 -11.95 -8.15 -25.61
CA GLY A 50 -10.72 -7.37 -25.76
C GLY A 50 -10.02 -6.98 -24.43
N PHE A 51 -10.48 -7.54 -23.30
CA PHE A 51 -9.95 -7.30 -21.96
C PHE A 51 -9.05 -8.44 -21.45
N GLY A 52 -8.52 -9.31 -22.32
CA GLY A 52 -7.62 -10.40 -21.93
C GLY A 52 -6.38 -9.92 -21.14
N TRP A 53 -5.94 -8.68 -21.37
CA TRP A 53 -4.84 -8.04 -20.63
C TRP A 53 -5.12 -7.88 -19.13
N PHE A 54 -6.40 -7.86 -18.73
CA PHE A 54 -6.81 -7.62 -17.36
C PHE A 54 -6.35 -8.73 -16.41
N VAL A 55 -6.20 -9.97 -16.89
CA VAL A 55 -5.65 -11.09 -16.11
C VAL A 55 -4.21 -10.78 -15.67
N ALA A 56 -3.38 -10.33 -16.63
CA ALA A 56 -1.98 -9.96 -16.34
C ALA A 56 -1.90 -8.73 -15.41
N ALA A 57 -2.76 -7.72 -15.64
CA ALA A 57 -2.83 -6.55 -14.76
C ALA A 57 -3.22 -6.92 -13.33
N ALA A 58 -4.21 -7.80 -13.16
CA ALA A 58 -4.64 -8.26 -11.85
C ALA A 58 -3.54 -9.06 -11.14
N ALA A 59 -2.84 -9.94 -11.86
CA ALA A 59 -1.68 -10.66 -11.33
C ALA A 59 -0.56 -9.72 -10.87
N ILE A 60 -0.24 -8.68 -11.65
CA ILE A 60 0.73 -7.64 -11.27
C ILE A 60 0.25 -6.89 -10.03
N GLY A 61 -1.03 -6.52 -9.96
CA GLY A 61 -1.63 -5.87 -8.79
C GLY A 61 -1.47 -6.68 -7.50
N VAL A 62 -1.72 -8.00 -7.56
CA VAL A 62 -1.46 -8.92 -6.44
C VAL A 62 0.03 -8.93 -6.08
N GLY A 63 0.92 -9.07 -7.07
CA GLY A 63 2.37 -9.08 -6.85
C GLY A 63 2.87 -7.81 -6.16
N LEU A 64 2.46 -6.63 -6.65
CA LEU A 64 2.81 -5.34 -6.06
C LEU A 64 2.27 -5.19 -4.63
N GLY A 65 1.04 -5.67 -4.38
CA GLY A 65 0.45 -5.67 -3.04
C GLY A 65 1.26 -6.50 -2.04
N LEU A 66 1.65 -7.72 -2.43
CA LEU A 66 2.48 -8.61 -1.61
C LEU A 66 3.88 -8.01 -1.35
N VAL A 67 4.54 -7.49 -2.39
CA VAL A 67 5.85 -6.82 -2.25
C VAL A 67 5.73 -5.62 -1.32
N GLY A 68 4.71 -4.79 -1.48
CA GLY A 68 4.45 -3.65 -0.60
C GLY A 68 4.26 -4.07 0.86
N LEU A 69 3.50 -5.14 1.12
CA LEU A 69 3.32 -5.68 2.47
C LEU A 69 4.64 -6.15 3.09
N VAL A 70 5.48 -6.86 2.33
CA VAL A 70 6.80 -7.30 2.78
C VAL A 70 7.67 -6.09 3.12
N VAL A 71 7.75 -5.10 2.24
CA VAL A 71 8.55 -3.88 2.45
C VAL A 71 8.10 -3.14 3.71
N VAL A 72 6.80 -2.92 3.90
CA VAL A 72 6.28 -2.25 5.09
C VAL A 72 6.56 -3.05 6.37
N GLN A 73 6.45 -4.38 6.32
CA GLN A 73 6.80 -5.22 7.47
C GLN A 73 8.28 -5.14 7.81
N LEU A 74 9.17 -5.18 6.81
CA LEU A 74 10.62 -5.07 7.01
C LEU A 74 11.01 -3.71 7.57
N ARG A 75 10.44 -2.61 7.06
CA ARG A 75 10.69 -1.25 7.59
C ARG A 75 10.27 -1.15 9.05
N ARG A 76 9.06 -1.62 9.39
CA ARG A 76 8.58 -1.63 10.78
C ARG A 76 9.43 -2.48 11.73
N ARG A 77 10.01 -3.58 11.25
CA ARG A 77 10.95 -4.39 12.04
C ARG A 77 12.24 -3.62 12.33
N ARG A 78 12.78 -2.89 11.34
CA ARG A 78 13.97 -2.04 11.50
C ARG A 78 13.72 -0.90 12.48
N ASP A 79 12.57 -0.23 12.37
CA ASP A 79 12.21 0.88 13.27
C ASP A 79 12.10 0.42 14.74
N ARG A 80 11.68 -0.83 14.99
CA ARG A 80 11.65 -1.43 16.33
C ARG A 80 13.04 -1.81 16.88
N GLN A 81 14.04 -1.98 16.01
CA GLN A 81 15.41 -2.34 16.36
C GLN A 81 16.34 -1.13 16.43
N GLY A 82 15.79 0.10 16.47
CA GLY A 82 16.57 1.31 16.73
C GLY A 82 17.38 1.20 18.03
N PRO A 83 18.43 2.03 18.19
CA PRO A 83 19.50 1.86 19.19
C PRO A 83 19.07 1.73 20.66
N ASP A 84 17.81 2.06 20.99
CA ASP A 84 17.23 1.96 22.35
C ASP A 84 16.42 0.66 22.59
N GLY A 85 16.49 -0.32 21.70
CA GLY A 85 15.84 -1.63 21.90
C GLY A 85 16.46 -2.40 23.08
N PRO A 86 15.66 -3.06 23.95
CA PRO A 86 16.21 -3.81 25.08
C PRO A 86 17.16 -4.92 24.59
N PRO A 87 18.27 -5.19 25.30
CA PRO A 87 19.25 -6.19 24.89
C PRO A 87 18.58 -7.57 24.75
N ALA A 88 18.99 -8.32 23.72
CA ALA A 88 18.53 -9.69 23.50
C ALA A 88 18.87 -10.58 24.72
N PRO A 89 18.00 -11.56 25.05
CA PRO A 89 18.22 -12.45 26.20
C PRO A 89 19.43 -13.36 26.05
#